data_AF-N0E5D1-F1
#
_entry.id   AF-N0E5D1-F1
#
_cell.length_a   1.000
_cell.length_b   1.000
_cell.length_c   1.000
_cell.angle_alpha   90.00
_cell.angle_beta   90.00
_cell.angle_gamma   90.00
#
_symmetry.space_group_name_H-M   'P 1'
#
loop_
_entity.id
_entity.type
_entity.pdbx_description
1 polymer ?
#
loop_
_entity_poly.entity_id
_entity_poly.type
_entity_poly.pdbx_seq_one_letter_code
_entity_poly.pdbx_strand_id
1 'polypeptide(L)'
;MKPPNHHGPTSPTFAAELLAARADLTLADSIGLALRAHRRRMRMSQRTYAQFRDWPRALVSRLESQAGRATLAMVEQALAPTGYALAVVALPEPGSEERVQLVDPSHWPRTELLARVRGGSRRFPGHRDTRQVSSPPCWWWDRESTFALSVEPHWYCPQDPPSADDLATEEVQAPGDHSPEAA
;
A
#
# COMPACT_ATOMS: atom_id res chain seq x y z
N MET A 1 -65.44 -29.86 -15.14
CA MET A 1 -64.19 -30.48 -15.66
C MET A 1 -63.05 -29.54 -15.30
N LYS A 2 -62.19 -29.90 -14.32
CA LYS A 2 -61.12 -29.04 -13.81
C LYS A 2 -59.84 -29.33 -14.61
N PRO A 3 -59.14 -28.33 -15.18
CA PRO A 3 -57.96 -28.61 -15.98
C PRO A 3 -56.84 -29.21 -15.10
N PRO A 4 -56.02 -30.11 -15.63
CA PRO A 4 -54.90 -30.67 -14.90
C PRO A 4 -53.87 -29.56 -14.62
N ASN A 5 -53.48 -29.40 -13.35
CA ASN A 5 -52.37 -28.54 -12.97
C ASN A 5 -51.08 -29.12 -13.56
N HIS A 6 -50.60 -28.55 -14.66
CA HIS A 6 -49.27 -28.83 -15.18
C HIS A 6 -48.26 -28.04 -14.36
N HIS A 7 -47.79 -28.64 -13.26
CA HIS A 7 -46.52 -28.23 -12.67
C HIS A 7 -45.43 -28.70 -13.64
N GLY A 8 -45.04 -27.83 -14.59
CA GLY A 8 -43.84 -28.04 -15.39
C GLY A 8 -42.62 -28.23 -14.47
N PRO A 9 -41.55 -28.89 -14.93
CA PRO A 9 -40.39 -29.15 -14.10
C PRO A 9 -39.82 -27.83 -13.57
N THR A 10 -40.04 -27.56 -12.28
CA THR A 10 -39.46 -26.42 -11.58
C THR A 10 -37.98 -26.73 -11.40
N SER A 11 -37.15 -26.22 -12.30
CA SER A 11 -35.70 -26.26 -12.11
C SER A 11 -35.36 -25.55 -10.79
N PRO A 12 -34.49 -26.13 -9.93
CA PRO A 12 -34.08 -25.46 -8.71
C PRO A 12 -33.44 -24.12 -9.07
N THR A 13 -33.93 -23.05 -8.46
CA THR A 13 -33.31 -21.74 -8.58
C THR A 13 -32.15 -21.66 -7.61
N PHE A 14 -30.91 -21.69 -8.12
CA PHE A 14 -29.66 -21.56 -7.33
C PHE A 14 -29.43 -20.14 -6.77
N ALA A 15 -30.50 -19.42 -6.45
CA ALA A 15 -30.45 -18.01 -6.09
C ALA A 15 -29.80 -17.82 -4.71
N ALA A 16 -30.14 -18.67 -3.74
CA ALA A 16 -29.57 -18.61 -2.40
C ALA A 16 -28.07 -18.97 -2.41
N GLU A 17 -27.69 -20.02 -3.13
CA GLU A 17 -26.31 -20.47 -3.29
C GLU A 17 -25.47 -19.41 -4.01
N LEU A 18 -26.03 -18.74 -5.02
CA LEU A 18 -25.35 -17.65 -5.73
C LEU A 18 -25.12 -16.44 -4.82
N LEU A 19 -26.10 -16.08 -3.99
CA LEU A 19 -25.96 -14.98 -3.03
C LEU A 19 -24.91 -15.30 -1.96
N ALA A 20 -24.91 -16.52 -1.44
CA ALA A 20 -23.89 -16.99 -0.50
C ALA A 20 -22.49 -16.95 -1.13
N ALA A 21 -22.33 -17.50 -2.34
CA ALA A 21 -21.04 -17.50 -3.04
C ALA A 21 -20.52 -16.09 -3.36
N ARG A 22 -21.41 -15.11 -3.55
CA ARG A 22 -21.03 -13.69 -3.73
C ARG A 22 -20.61 -13.04 -2.41
N ALA A 23 -21.27 -13.39 -1.31
CA ALA A 23 -20.93 -12.87 0.02
C ALA A 23 -19.56 -13.35 0.48
N ASP A 24 -19.19 -14.59 0.15
CA ASP A 24 -17.90 -15.19 0.53
C ASP A 24 -16.74 -14.80 -0.41
N LEU A 25 -17.01 -14.04 -1.48
CA LEU A 25 -16.01 -13.75 -2.51
C LEU A 25 -14.94 -12.79 -1.99
N THR A 26 -13.70 -13.28 -1.90
CA THR A 26 -12.57 -12.43 -1.50
C THR A 26 -12.02 -11.63 -2.68
N LEU A 27 -11.14 -10.66 -2.39
CA LEU A 27 -10.38 -9.95 -3.43
C LEU A 27 -9.51 -10.93 -4.24
N ALA A 28 -8.91 -11.93 -3.59
CA ALA A 28 -8.08 -12.93 -4.27
C ALA A 28 -8.90 -13.77 -5.27
N ASP A 29 -10.11 -14.17 -4.89
CA ASP A 29 -11.03 -14.89 -5.78
C ASP A 29 -11.45 -14.01 -6.96
N SER A 30 -11.77 -12.75 -6.69
CA SER A 30 -12.12 -11.76 -7.71
C SER A 30 -10.99 -11.59 -8.75
N ILE A 31 -9.73 -11.51 -8.32
CA ILE A 31 -8.57 -11.45 -9.21
C ILE A 31 -8.48 -12.72 -10.07
N GLY A 32 -8.63 -13.90 -9.47
CA GLY A 32 -8.62 -15.17 -10.20
C GLY A 32 -9.74 -15.26 -11.24
N LEU A 33 -10.94 -14.78 -10.90
CA LEU A 33 -12.08 -14.68 -11.79
C LEU A 33 -11.84 -13.70 -12.94
N ALA A 34 -11.22 -12.54 -12.69
CA ALA A 34 -10.84 -11.56 -13.72
C ALA A 34 -9.90 -12.18 -14.76
N LEU A 35 -8.87 -12.92 -14.31
CA LEU A 35 -7.95 -13.63 -15.20
C LEU A 35 -8.65 -14.71 -16.01
N ARG A 36 -9.53 -15.50 -15.37
CA ARG A 36 -10.35 -16.50 -16.06
C ARG A 36 -11.32 -15.87 -17.06
N ALA A 37 -11.95 -14.75 -16.73
CA ALA A 37 -12.83 -14.03 -17.64
C ALA A 37 -12.06 -13.52 -18.87
N HIS A 38 -10.88 -12.94 -18.66
CA HIS A 38 -10.00 -12.51 -19.75
C HIS A 38 -9.60 -13.69 -20.65
N ARG A 39 -9.15 -14.80 -20.05
CA ARG A 39 -8.78 -16.01 -20.80
C ARG A 39 -9.97 -16.60 -21.58
N ARG A 40 -11.17 -16.62 -20.99
CA ARG A 40 -12.41 -17.05 -21.67
C ARG A 40 -12.75 -16.16 -22.85
N ARG A 41 -12.62 -14.83 -22.70
CA ARG A 41 -12.81 -13.85 -23.79
C ARG A 41 -11.87 -14.14 -24.96
N MET A 42 -10.62 -14.51 -24.67
CA MET A 42 -9.61 -14.89 -25.67
C MET A 42 -9.77 -16.33 -26.20
N ARG A 43 -10.72 -17.10 -25.67
CA ARG A 43 -10.95 -18.53 -26.01
C ARG A 43 -9.70 -19.41 -25.86
N MET A 44 -8.84 -19.09 -24.89
CA MET A 44 -7.58 -19.81 -24.69
C MET A 44 -7.68 -20.87 -23.58
N SER A 45 -7.03 -22.01 -23.81
CA SER A 45 -6.72 -22.94 -22.73
C SER A 45 -5.75 -22.30 -21.72
N GLN A 46 -5.64 -22.86 -20.52
CA GLN A 46 -4.67 -22.36 -19.52
C GLN A 46 -3.22 -22.45 -20.03
N ARG A 47 -2.87 -23.52 -20.77
CA ARG A 47 -1.53 -23.69 -21.35
C ARG A 47 -1.24 -22.66 -22.43
N THR A 48 -2.19 -22.45 -23.33
CA THR A 48 -2.08 -21.44 -24.41
C THR A 48 -1.96 -20.04 -23.83
N TYR A 49 -2.76 -19.72 -22.80
CA TYR A 49 -2.71 -18.42 -22.14
C TYR A 49 -1.36 -18.19 -21.43
N ALA A 50 -0.81 -19.23 -20.79
CA ALA A 50 0.52 -19.14 -20.19
C ALA A 50 1.61 -18.83 -21.23
N GLN A 51 1.59 -19.52 -22.37
CA GLN A 51 2.52 -19.24 -23.48
C GLN A 51 2.33 -17.82 -24.05
N PHE A 52 1.08 -17.39 -24.23
CA PHE A 52 0.78 -16.02 -24.69
C PHE A 52 1.31 -14.94 -23.75
N ARG A 53 1.32 -15.20 -22.43
CA ARG A 53 1.83 -14.30 -21.40
C ARG A 53 3.34 -14.46 -21.14
N ASP A 54 4.01 -15.37 -21.84
CA ASP A 54 5.39 -15.81 -21.59
C ASP A 54 5.63 -16.25 -20.13
N TRP A 55 4.67 -17.00 -19.58
CA TRP A 55 4.66 -17.44 -18.19
C TRP A 55 4.68 -18.96 -18.05
N PRO A 56 5.26 -19.49 -16.95
CA PRO A 56 5.06 -20.88 -16.58
C PRO A 56 3.57 -21.19 -16.35
N ARG A 57 3.09 -22.33 -16.84
CA ARG A 57 1.69 -22.76 -16.63
C ARG A 57 1.29 -22.79 -15.15
N ALA A 58 2.22 -23.20 -14.28
CA ALA A 58 2.00 -23.24 -12.83
C ALA A 58 1.71 -21.84 -12.24
N LEU A 59 2.33 -20.79 -12.79
CA LEU A 59 2.08 -19.40 -12.37
C LEU A 59 0.64 -18.99 -12.70
N VAL A 60 0.17 -19.25 -13.93
CA VAL A 60 -1.23 -18.98 -14.31
C VAL A 60 -2.20 -19.74 -13.42
N SER A 61 -1.94 -21.03 -13.17
CA SER A 61 -2.78 -21.84 -12.29
C SER A 61 -2.85 -21.26 -10.88
N ARG A 62 -1.71 -20.84 -10.32
CA ARG A 62 -1.62 -20.22 -9.00
C ARG A 62 -2.34 -18.87 -8.96
N LEU A 63 -2.16 -18.01 -9.95
CA LEU A 63 -2.86 -16.71 -10.00
C LEU A 63 -4.38 -16.88 -10.12
N GLU A 64 -4.85 -17.91 -10.85
CA GLU A 64 -6.30 -18.18 -10.96
C GLU A 64 -6.93 -18.80 -9.71
N SER A 65 -6.14 -19.36 -8.79
CA SER A 65 -6.63 -20.14 -7.62
C SER A 65 -6.21 -19.59 -6.26
N GLN A 66 -5.11 -18.84 -6.20
CA GLN A 66 -4.44 -18.40 -4.98
C GLN A 66 -3.77 -17.03 -5.21
N ALA A 67 -4.48 -16.10 -5.87
CA ALA A 67 -3.94 -14.77 -6.19
C ALA A 67 -3.41 -14.03 -4.94
N GLY A 68 -3.99 -14.26 -3.77
CA GLY A 68 -3.55 -13.66 -2.50
C GLY A 68 -2.14 -14.07 -2.05
N ARG A 69 -1.53 -15.10 -2.65
CA ARG A 69 -0.13 -15.49 -2.39
C ARG A 69 0.85 -14.87 -3.38
N ALA A 70 0.37 -14.17 -4.41
CA ALA A 70 1.22 -13.47 -5.35
C ALA A 70 1.65 -12.11 -4.78
N THR A 71 2.80 -11.61 -5.22
CA THR A 71 3.22 -10.25 -4.91
C THR A 71 2.30 -9.25 -5.59
N LEU A 72 2.15 -8.06 -5.01
CA LEU A 72 1.36 -6.98 -5.60
C LEU A 72 1.79 -6.68 -7.06
N ALA A 73 3.10 -6.57 -7.29
CA ALA A 73 3.67 -6.35 -8.63
C ALA A 73 3.25 -7.43 -9.65
N MET A 74 3.20 -8.70 -9.23
CA MET A 74 2.75 -9.79 -10.10
C MET A 74 1.26 -9.68 -10.41
N VAL A 75 0.44 -9.30 -9.42
CA VAL A 75 -1.01 -9.11 -9.60
C VAL A 75 -1.28 -7.94 -10.54
N GLU A 76 -0.60 -6.81 -10.37
CA GLU A 76 -0.69 -5.65 -11.27
C GLU A 76 -0.34 -6.03 -12.72
N GLN A 77 0.80 -6.71 -12.91
CA GLN A 77 1.20 -7.20 -14.23
C GLN A 77 0.17 -8.18 -14.82
N ALA A 78 -0.42 -9.05 -13.99
CA ALA A 78 -1.45 -10.00 -14.41
C ALA A 78 -2.73 -9.31 -14.88
N LEU A 79 -3.18 -8.29 -14.15
CA LEU A 79 -4.41 -7.56 -14.39
C LEU A 79 -4.30 -6.54 -15.54
N ALA A 80 -3.12 -5.97 -15.81
CA ALA A 80 -2.93 -4.92 -16.82
C ALA A 80 -3.65 -5.15 -18.18
N PRO A 81 -3.58 -6.33 -18.84
CA PRO A 81 -4.28 -6.55 -20.11
C PRO A 81 -5.75 -6.98 -19.97
N THR A 82 -6.24 -7.16 -18.73
CA THR A 82 -7.57 -7.72 -18.46
C THR A 82 -8.69 -6.68 -18.48
N GLY A 83 -8.34 -5.39 -18.42
CA GLY A 83 -9.30 -4.29 -18.25
C GLY A 83 -9.72 -4.05 -16.79
N TYR A 84 -9.10 -4.76 -15.84
CA TYR A 84 -9.26 -4.57 -14.41
C TYR A 84 -7.97 -4.02 -13.80
N ALA A 85 -8.09 -3.27 -12.71
CA ALA A 85 -6.96 -2.74 -11.95
C ALA A 85 -7.25 -2.81 -10.45
N LEU A 86 -6.20 -2.78 -9.63
CA LEU A 86 -6.32 -2.58 -8.20
C LEU A 86 -6.37 -1.07 -7.90
N ALA A 87 -7.08 -0.71 -6.85
CA ALA A 87 -7.24 0.67 -6.42
C ALA A 87 -7.22 0.77 -4.90
N VAL A 88 -6.69 1.89 -4.40
CA VAL A 88 -6.81 2.26 -2.99
C VAL A 88 -8.15 2.98 -2.82
N VAL A 89 -8.91 2.55 -1.83
CA VAL A 89 -10.23 3.13 -1.52
C VAL A 89 -10.27 3.61 -0.08
N ALA A 90 -10.92 4.76 0.14
CA ALA A 90 -11.21 5.27 1.47
C ALA A 90 -12.46 4.56 1.99
N LEU A 91 -12.31 3.88 3.12
CA LEU A 91 -13.43 3.30 3.84
C LEU A 91 -14.06 4.38 4.73
N PRO A 92 -15.39 4.49 4.76
CA PRO A 92 -16.07 5.38 5.68
C PRO A 92 -15.80 4.93 7.12
N GLU A 93 -15.79 5.88 8.06
CA GLU A 93 -15.72 5.57 9.48
C GLU A 93 -16.88 4.65 9.90
N PRO A 94 -16.66 3.73 10.87
CA PRO A 94 -17.69 2.80 11.30
C PRO A 94 -18.90 3.56 11.85
N GLY A 95 -20.07 3.34 11.24
CA GLY A 95 -21.32 4.03 11.60
C GLY A 95 -21.67 5.23 10.71
N SER A 96 -20.81 5.60 9.77
CA SER A 96 -21.11 6.62 8.76
C SER A 96 -21.97 6.05 7.62
N GLU A 97 -22.87 6.87 7.07
CA GLU A 97 -23.65 6.56 5.85
C GLU A 97 -22.88 6.85 4.56
N GLU A 98 -21.63 7.32 4.66
CA GLU A 98 -20.79 7.60 3.50
C GLU A 98 -20.46 6.33 2.72
N ARG A 99 -20.34 6.49 1.40
CA ARG A 99 -19.97 5.39 0.50
C ARG A 99 -18.46 5.29 0.41
N VAL A 100 -17.97 4.06 0.18
CA VAL A 100 -16.57 3.82 -0.19
C VAL A 100 -16.21 4.65 -1.41
N GLN A 101 -15.10 5.41 -1.33
CA GLN A 101 -14.65 6.29 -2.42
C GLN A 101 -13.27 5.87 -2.92
N LEU A 102 -13.04 6.06 -4.22
CA LEU A 102 -11.70 5.90 -4.81
C LEU A 102 -10.79 7.02 -4.30
N VAL A 103 -9.59 6.68 -3.82
CA VAL A 103 -8.62 7.69 -3.38
C VAL A 103 -7.94 8.28 -4.60
N ASP A 104 -8.23 9.55 -4.88
CA ASP A 104 -7.55 10.32 -5.91
C ASP A 104 -6.09 10.64 -5.49
N PRO A 105 -5.10 10.70 -6.40
CA PRO A 105 -3.73 11.08 -6.04
C PRO A 105 -3.60 12.43 -5.32
N SER A 106 -4.52 13.38 -5.57
CA SER A 106 -4.57 14.68 -4.89
C SER A 106 -5.03 14.60 -3.43
N HIS A 107 -5.55 13.46 -2.98
CA HIS A 107 -5.86 13.20 -1.57
C HIS A 107 -4.61 13.29 -0.68
N TRP A 108 -3.45 12.92 -1.22
CA TRP A 108 -2.21 12.91 -0.47
C TRP A 108 -1.59 14.32 -0.42
N PRO A 109 -1.15 14.79 0.77
CA PRO A 109 -0.55 16.10 0.88
C PRO A 109 0.76 16.18 0.10
N ARG A 110 1.06 17.37 -0.44
CA ARG A 110 2.29 17.65 -1.21
C ARG A 110 3.56 17.23 -0.47
N THR A 111 3.58 17.39 0.86
CA THR A 111 4.69 17.02 1.73
C THR A 111 5.01 15.53 1.64
N GLU A 112 4.02 14.65 1.68
CA GLU A 112 4.22 13.20 1.56
C GLU A 112 4.72 12.78 0.16
N LEU A 113 4.25 13.48 -0.87
CA LEU A 113 4.63 13.18 -2.25
C LEU A 113 6.07 13.62 -2.54
N LEU A 114 6.46 14.82 -2.12
CA LEU A 114 7.71 15.48 -2.55
C LEU A 114 8.80 15.54 -1.49
N ALA A 115 8.46 15.61 -0.20
CA ALA A 115 9.48 15.83 0.83
C ALA A 115 10.33 14.57 1.01
N ARG A 116 11.64 14.75 0.91
CA ARG A 116 12.64 13.72 1.16
C ARG A 116 13.72 14.29 2.07
N VAL A 117 14.24 13.43 2.93
CA VAL A 117 15.42 13.70 3.76
C VAL A 117 16.63 13.88 2.85
N ARG A 118 17.73 14.43 3.38
CA ARG A 118 19.00 14.61 2.67
C ARG A 118 19.38 13.36 1.86
N GLY A 119 19.82 13.58 0.63
CA GLY A 119 20.19 12.52 -0.31
C GLY A 119 19.01 11.85 -1.00
N GLY A 120 17.76 12.28 -0.73
CA GLY A 120 16.57 11.90 -1.50
C GLY A 120 16.01 10.50 -1.23
N SER A 121 16.72 9.68 -0.44
CA SER A 121 16.41 8.26 -0.28
C SER A 121 15.33 7.95 0.75
N ARG A 122 15.16 8.80 1.77
CA ARG A 122 14.23 8.56 2.90
C ARG A 122 13.14 9.62 2.96
N ARG A 123 11.97 9.22 3.46
CA ARG A 123 10.89 10.14 3.84
C ARG A 123 11.13 10.68 5.25
N PHE A 124 10.51 11.82 5.57
CA PHE A 124 10.45 12.33 6.94
C PHE A 124 9.58 11.42 7.82
N PRO A 125 9.74 11.46 9.15
CA PRO A 125 8.89 10.70 10.06
C PRO A 125 7.41 11.08 9.91
N GLY A 126 6.54 10.10 9.67
CA GLY A 126 5.12 10.35 9.36
C GLY A 126 4.28 10.90 10.53
N HIS A 127 4.81 10.90 11.76
CA HIS A 127 4.15 11.50 12.92
C HIS A 127 4.51 12.98 13.14
N ARG A 128 5.35 13.55 12.28
CA ARG A 128 5.86 14.92 12.46
C ARG A 128 5.50 15.83 11.30
N ASP A 129 5.29 17.10 11.66
CA ASP A 129 5.00 18.13 10.68
C ASP A 129 6.22 18.48 9.85
N THR A 130 6.16 18.08 8.58
CA THR A 130 7.17 18.42 7.58
C THR A 130 6.74 19.67 6.83
N ARG A 131 7.59 20.69 6.81
CA ARG A 131 7.33 21.95 6.11
C ARG A 131 8.39 22.25 5.05
N GLN A 132 7.97 22.93 3.99
CA GLN A 132 8.89 23.50 3.02
C GLN A 132 9.59 24.70 3.63
N VAL A 133 10.89 24.83 3.41
CA VAL A 133 11.67 25.99 3.85
C VAL A 133 12.35 26.63 2.66
N SER A 134 12.33 27.96 2.61
CA SER A 134 13.03 28.78 1.60
C SER A 134 14.44 29.18 2.04
N SER A 135 14.80 28.85 3.28
CA SER A 135 16.11 29.11 3.85
C SER A 135 16.48 27.94 4.77
N PRO A 136 17.76 27.52 4.80
CA PRO A 136 18.17 26.40 5.61
C PRO A 136 17.96 26.68 7.09
N PRO A 137 17.65 25.67 7.92
CA PRO A 137 17.70 25.82 9.36
C PRO A 137 19.10 26.24 9.85
N CYS A 138 19.20 26.97 10.97
CA CYS A 138 20.46 27.48 11.51
C CYS A 138 21.54 26.40 11.67
N TRP A 139 21.19 25.20 12.16
CA TRP A 139 22.14 24.11 12.32
C TRP A 139 22.86 23.74 11.01
N TRP A 140 22.21 23.90 9.85
CA TRP A 140 22.82 23.61 8.55
C TRP A 140 23.89 24.65 8.21
N TRP A 141 23.61 25.92 8.50
CA TRP A 141 24.61 26.98 8.39
C TRP A 141 25.80 26.70 9.29
N ASP A 142 25.53 26.38 10.56
CA ASP A 142 26.56 26.22 11.60
C ASP A 142 27.45 25.00 11.36
N ARG A 143 26.88 23.91 10.83
CA ARG A 143 27.58 22.62 10.74
C ARG A 143 27.96 22.22 9.34
N GLU A 144 27.28 22.68 8.30
CA GLU A 144 27.34 22.04 6.98
C GLU A 144 27.51 22.93 5.77
N SER A 145 27.32 24.25 5.91
CA SER A 145 27.41 25.18 4.79
C SER A 145 28.78 25.18 4.08
N THR A 146 29.82 24.70 4.77
CA THR A 146 31.21 24.68 4.27
C THR A 146 31.64 23.33 3.66
N PHE A 147 30.85 22.26 3.77
CA PHE A 147 31.19 20.98 3.17
C PHE A 147 30.98 20.99 1.66
N ALA A 148 32.02 20.68 0.89
CA ALA A 148 31.91 20.44 -0.53
C ALA A 148 30.93 19.27 -0.75
N LEU A 149 29.82 19.52 -1.47
CA LEU A 149 28.66 18.62 -1.69
C LEU A 149 27.52 18.69 -0.67
N SER A 150 27.56 19.62 0.30
CA SER A 150 26.38 19.92 1.10
C SER A 150 25.29 20.53 0.21
N VAL A 151 24.07 20.03 0.35
CA VAL A 151 22.89 20.52 -0.38
C VAL A 151 21.97 21.20 0.62
N GLU A 152 21.57 22.42 0.32
CA GLU A 152 20.59 23.15 1.10
C GLU A 152 19.27 22.34 1.21
N PRO A 153 18.77 22.13 2.44
CA PRO A 153 17.49 21.47 2.62
C PRO A 153 16.34 22.39 2.21
N HIS A 154 15.53 21.95 1.26
CA HIS A 154 14.26 22.61 0.91
C HIS A 154 13.08 22.15 1.78
N TRP A 155 13.29 21.14 2.62
CA TRP A 155 12.29 20.56 3.52
C TRP A 155 12.88 20.39 4.91
N TYR A 156 12.08 20.67 5.92
CA TYR A 156 12.50 20.57 7.31
C TYR A 156 11.36 20.01 8.18
N CYS A 157 11.75 19.12 9.09
CA CYS A 157 10.92 18.62 10.17
C CYS A 157 11.52 19.17 11.48
N PRO A 158 10.85 20.10 12.17
CA PRO A 158 11.27 20.54 13.49
C PRO A 158 11.50 19.34 14.41
N GLN A 159 12.59 19.38 15.17
CA GLN A 159 12.68 18.56 16.37
C GLN A 159 11.95 19.33 17.45
N ASP A 160 11.05 18.67 18.17
CA ASP A 160 10.57 19.24 19.42
C ASP A 160 11.80 19.49 20.31
N PRO A 161 11.85 20.63 21.03
CA PRO A 161 12.88 20.80 22.05
C PRO A 161 12.81 19.59 23.00
N PRO A 162 13.95 19.09 23.51
CA PRO A 162 13.92 18.03 24.51
C PRO A 162 12.95 18.45 25.62
N SER A 163 12.07 17.54 25.98
CA SER A 163 11.13 17.80 27.05
C SER A 163 11.91 18.05 28.34
N ALA A 164 11.36 18.82 29.29
CA ALA A 164 12.07 19.12 30.54
C ALA A 164 12.52 17.83 31.29
N ASP A 165 11.83 16.73 31.05
CA ASP A 165 12.15 15.39 31.59
C ASP A 165 13.41 14.76 30.95
N ASP A 166 13.70 15.05 29.67
CA ASP A 166 14.89 14.56 28.98
C ASP A 166 16.17 15.24 29.49
N LEU A 167 16.09 16.54 29.83
CA LEU A 167 17.21 17.34 30.33
C LEU A 167 17.59 16.99 31.78
N ALA A 168 16.64 16.47 32.57
CA ALA A 168 16.90 16.06 33.96
C ALA A 168 17.75 14.78 34.05
N THR A 169 17.87 14.00 32.97
CA THR A 169 18.59 12.72 32.97
C THR A 169 20.09 12.87 32.65
N GLU A 170 20.50 13.94 31.95
CA GLU A 170 21.90 14.15 31.56
C GLU A 170 22.78 14.81 32.65
N GLU A 171 22.21 15.40 33.71
CA GLU A 171 22.99 16.10 34.76
C GLU A 171 23.63 15.18 35.83
N VAL A 172 23.42 13.86 35.81
CA VAL A 172 23.91 12.95 36.89
C VAL A 172 25.19 12.16 36.55
N GLN A 173 25.90 12.47 35.47
CA GLN A 173 27.23 11.87 35.22
C GLN A 173 28.36 12.89 35.43
N ALA A 174 28.64 13.23 36.69
CA ALA A 174 29.86 13.95 37.07
C ALA A 174 31.12 13.10 36.79
N PRO A 175 32.26 13.70 36.39
CA PRO A 175 33.45 12.97 35.99
C PRO A 175 34.14 12.35 37.21
N GLY A 176 34.28 11.02 37.17
CA GLY A 176 35.11 10.26 38.12
C GLY A 176 36.57 10.64 37.96
N ASP A 177 37.13 11.14 39.05
CA ASP A 177 38.53 11.45 39.29
C ASP A 177 39.40 10.21 39.04
N HIS A 178 40.26 10.27 38.01
CA HIS A 178 41.34 9.29 37.80
C HIS A 178 42.68 10.01 37.89
N SER A 179 43.23 10.03 39.10
CA SER A 179 44.65 10.28 39.35
C SER A 179 45.51 9.22 38.66
N PRO A 180 46.70 9.57 38.14
CA PRO A 180 47.61 8.61 37.53
C PRO A 180 48.52 8.02 38.61
N GLU A 181 48.59 6.69 38.72
CA GLU A 181 49.63 6.02 39.51
C GLU A 181 50.59 5.28 38.58
N ALA A 182 51.87 5.61 38.74
CA ALA A 182 53.00 5.10 37.98
C ALA A 182 53.46 3.75 38.53
N ALA A 183 53.85 2.84 37.64
CA ALA A 183 54.84 1.78 37.87
C ALA A 183 55.46 1.38 36.53
#